data_AF-A0A5S3RU78-F1
#
_entry.id   AF-A0A5S3RU78-F1
#
_cell.length_a   1.000
_cell.length_b   1.000
_cell.length_c   1.000
_cell.angle_alpha   90.00
_cell.angle_beta   90.00
_cell.angle_gamma   90.00
#
_symmetry.space_group_name_H-M   'P 1'
#
loop_
_entity.id
_entity.type
_entity.pdbx_description
1 polymer ?
#
loop_
_entity_poly.entity_id
_entity_poly.type
_entity_poly.pdbx_seq_one_letter_code
_entity_poly.pdbx_strand_id
1 'polypeptide(L)'
;MSDKARIFKARFSIADLRQQRNHQEVFTTALTRNETLEHFVLKLVGYCLLSYDSNAVLNKLSDRLQPDVGIQALDDHYKTWLSVAQPNLDQLFKIAKQVDELLILTTSNSQWLTESESRLKLFANSHIIEIDQQFVDDIQMDLTRSLNWDVIIDENSLMISDKVHCYETKQFDWH
;
A
#
# COMPACT_ATOMS: atom_id res chain seq x y z
N MET A 1 -6.86 -25.91 14.00
CA MET A 1 -7.63 -25.18 15.04
C MET A 1 -7.78 -23.75 14.56
N SER A 2 -9.00 -23.19 14.62
CA SER A 2 -9.46 -22.05 13.81
C SER A 2 -8.69 -20.75 14.03
N ASP A 3 -7.83 -20.40 13.06
CA ASP A 3 -7.13 -19.11 12.98
C ASP A 3 -8.05 -18.03 12.42
N LYS A 4 -8.88 -17.43 13.29
CA LYS A 4 -9.80 -16.37 12.85
C LYS A 4 -9.04 -15.11 12.45
N ALA A 5 -8.92 -14.87 11.14
CA ALA A 5 -8.56 -13.59 10.55
C ALA A 5 -9.69 -12.56 10.74
N ARG A 6 -9.35 -11.26 10.82
CA ARG A 6 -10.35 -10.18 10.92
C ARG A 6 -10.75 -9.76 9.50
N ILE A 7 -11.97 -10.09 9.10
CA ILE A 7 -12.52 -9.75 7.78
C ILE A 7 -13.03 -8.30 7.78
N PHE A 8 -12.70 -7.59 6.71
CA PHE A 8 -13.12 -6.21 6.41
C PHE A 8 -13.85 -6.15 5.08
N LYS A 9 -14.90 -5.32 5.00
CA LYS A 9 -15.56 -4.96 3.75
C LYS A 9 -15.14 -3.53 3.40
N ALA A 10 -14.54 -3.36 2.23
CA ALA A 10 -14.06 -2.09 1.73
C ALA A 10 -14.93 -1.57 0.59
N ARG A 11 -15.26 -0.29 0.66
CA ARG A 11 -15.84 0.52 -0.41
C ARG A 11 -15.08 1.83 -0.44
N PHE A 12 -14.24 2.00 -1.45
CA PHE A 12 -13.43 3.20 -1.61
C PHE A 12 -13.93 3.98 -2.82
N SER A 13 -14.17 5.27 -2.66
CA SER A 13 -14.26 6.23 -3.76
C SER A 13 -12.91 6.91 -3.87
N ILE A 14 -12.24 6.80 -5.01
CA ILE A 14 -10.87 7.27 -5.18
C ILE A 14 -10.87 8.35 -6.25
N ALA A 15 -10.35 9.52 -5.90
CA ALA A 15 -10.07 10.63 -6.81
C ALA A 15 -8.55 10.79 -6.92
N ASP A 16 -7.97 10.16 -7.93
CA ASP A 16 -6.55 10.22 -8.24
C ASP A 16 -6.29 11.37 -9.22
N LEU A 17 -5.82 12.50 -8.70
CA LEU A 17 -5.55 13.70 -9.50
C LEU A 17 -4.27 13.56 -10.34
N ARG A 18 -3.33 12.73 -9.89
CA ARG A 18 -2.07 12.46 -10.58
C ARG A 18 -2.30 11.68 -11.86
N GLN A 19 -3.19 10.69 -11.80
CA GLN A 19 -3.61 9.90 -12.96
C GLN A 19 -4.82 10.48 -13.68
N GLN A 20 -5.45 11.53 -13.13
CA GLN A 20 -6.70 12.13 -13.60
C GLN A 20 -7.85 11.13 -13.71
N ARG A 21 -7.99 10.26 -12.69
CA ARG A 21 -8.98 9.18 -12.67
C ARG A 21 -9.79 9.19 -11.39
N ASN A 22 -11.10 9.05 -11.56
CA ASN A 22 -12.03 8.84 -10.47
C ASN A 22 -12.69 7.48 -10.65
N HIS A 23 -12.62 6.63 -9.62
CA HIS A 23 -13.17 5.28 -9.66
C HIS A 23 -13.61 4.80 -8.29
N GLN A 24 -14.26 3.64 -8.25
CA GLN A 24 -14.73 3.02 -7.02
C GLN A 24 -14.23 1.59 -6.93
N GLU A 25 -13.71 1.24 -5.77
CA GLU A 25 -13.23 -0.09 -5.46
C GLU A 25 -14.10 -0.72 -4.37
N VAL A 26 -14.62 -1.92 -4.64
CA VAL A 26 -15.45 -2.67 -3.68
C VAL A 26 -14.91 -4.07 -3.54
N PHE A 27 -14.38 -4.39 -2.35
CA PHE A 27 -13.76 -5.68 -2.10
C PHE A 27 -13.89 -6.14 -0.65
N THR A 28 -13.58 -7.41 -0.41
CA THR A 28 -13.42 -7.97 0.93
C THR A 28 -11.97 -8.39 1.10
N THR A 29 -11.40 -8.07 2.26
CA THR A 29 -10.02 -8.40 2.61
C THR A 29 -9.95 -8.87 4.07
N ALA A 30 -8.82 -9.41 4.49
CA ALA A 30 -8.62 -9.86 5.86
C ALA A 30 -7.26 -9.42 6.41
N LEU A 31 -7.27 -8.93 7.64
CA LEU A 31 -6.06 -8.83 8.46
C LEU A 31 -5.75 -10.22 9.00
N THR A 32 -4.63 -10.79 8.57
CA THR A 32 -4.17 -12.10 9.05
C THR A 32 -3.48 -11.97 10.41
N ARG A 33 -3.27 -13.09 11.11
CA ARG A 33 -2.66 -13.07 12.46
C ARG A 33 -1.19 -12.64 12.46
N ASN A 34 -0.50 -12.87 11.34
CA ASN A 34 0.92 -12.57 11.19
C ASN A 34 1.15 -11.21 10.54
N GLU A 35 0.09 -10.43 10.34
CA GLU A 35 0.10 -9.11 9.73
C GLU A 35 -0.16 -8.06 10.80
N THR A 36 0.67 -7.02 10.84
CA THR A 36 0.48 -5.88 11.75
C THR A 36 -0.63 -4.97 11.21
N LEU A 37 -1.23 -4.16 12.09
CA LEU A 37 -2.22 -3.17 11.67
C LEU A 37 -1.62 -2.13 10.73
N GLU A 38 -0.40 -1.66 11.02
CA GLU A 38 0.35 -0.74 10.16
C GLU A 38 0.52 -1.30 8.74
N HIS A 39 1.00 -2.54 8.61
CA HIS A 39 1.15 -3.20 7.32
C HIS A 39 -0.18 -3.30 6.57
N PHE A 40 -1.26 -3.67 7.27
CA PHE A 40 -2.59 -3.75 6.67
C PHE A 40 -3.10 -2.40 6.17
N VAL A 41 -2.92 -1.32 6.95
CA VAL A 41 -3.32 0.04 6.53
C VAL A 41 -2.48 0.50 5.34
N LEU A 42 -1.15 0.37 5.41
CA LEU A 42 -0.28 0.74 4.30
C LEU A 42 -0.60 -0.06 3.03
N LYS A 43 -0.93 -1.33 3.15
CA LYS A 43 -1.35 -2.15 2.01
C LYS A 43 -2.66 -1.66 1.39
N LEU A 44 -3.64 -1.21 2.19
CA LEU A 44 -4.85 -0.59 1.67
C LEU A 44 -4.56 0.74 0.98
N VAL A 45 -3.68 1.57 1.56
CA VAL A 45 -3.23 2.82 0.95
C VAL A 45 -2.53 2.55 -0.38
N GLY A 46 -1.59 1.60 -0.41
CA GLY A 46 -0.90 1.18 -1.63
C GLY A 46 -1.84 0.67 -2.71
N TYR A 47 -2.95 0.03 -2.32
CA TYR A 47 -3.97 -0.37 -3.28
C TYR A 47 -4.69 0.84 -3.87
N CYS A 48 -5.04 1.84 -3.06
CA CYS A 48 -5.60 3.09 -3.57
C CYS A 48 -4.65 3.74 -4.60
N LEU A 49 -3.35 3.80 -4.31
CA LEU A 49 -2.32 4.38 -5.18
C LEU A 49 -2.17 3.66 -6.53
N LEU A 50 -2.50 2.37 -6.63
CA LEU A 50 -2.32 1.57 -7.85
C LEU A 50 -3.63 1.19 -8.54
N SER A 51 -4.77 1.31 -7.86
CA SER A 51 -6.09 0.90 -8.37
C SER A 51 -6.59 1.70 -9.58
N TYR A 52 -5.89 2.76 -9.98
CA TYR A 52 -6.12 3.42 -11.26
C TYR A 52 -5.89 2.45 -12.43
N ASP A 53 -5.03 1.43 -12.25
CA ASP A 53 -4.84 0.32 -13.19
C ASP A 53 -5.80 -0.83 -12.82
N SER A 54 -6.61 -1.27 -13.80
CA SER A 54 -7.59 -2.34 -13.60
C SER A 54 -6.97 -3.71 -13.32
N ASN A 55 -5.67 -3.88 -13.59
CA ASN A 55 -4.93 -5.10 -13.28
C ASN A 55 -4.28 -5.06 -11.89
N ALA A 56 -4.48 -4.00 -11.10
CA ALA A 56 -4.01 -3.93 -9.72
C ALA A 56 -4.75 -4.94 -8.84
N VAL A 57 -4.00 -5.78 -8.13
CA VAL A 57 -4.52 -6.83 -7.26
C VAL A 57 -3.94 -6.67 -5.86
N LEU A 58 -4.84 -6.47 -4.89
CA LEU A 58 -4.54 -6.51 -3.46
C LEU A 58 -4.32 -7.96 -2.98
N ASN A 59 -3.24 -8.21 -2.24
CA ASN A 59 -3.00 -9.48 -1.58
C ASN A 59 -3.87 -9.61 -0.30
N LYS A 60 -5.06 -10.16 -0.51
CA LYS A 60 -6.13 -10.29 0.51
C LYS A 60 -5.81 -11.28 1.63
N LEU A 61 -4.85 -12.17 1.43
CA LEU A 61 -4.48 -13.24 2.36
C LEU A 61 -3.07 -13.08 2.93
N SER A 62 -2.37 -12.00 2.58
CA SER A 62 -1.02 -11.70 3.06
C SER A 62 -0.04 -12.85 2.80
N ASP A 63 -0.12 -13.44 1.59
CA ASP A 63 0.84 -14.43 1.11
C ASP A 63 2.20 -13.77 0.90
N ARG A 64 3.24 -14.28 1.56
CA ARG A 64 4.60 -13.73 1.52
C ARG A 64 5.31 -13.91 0.18
N LEU A 65 4.78 -14.77 -0.69
CA LEU A 65 5.32 -15.01 -2.03
C LEU A 65 4.76 -14.05 -3.09
N GLN A 66 3.79 -13.22 -2.71
CA GLN A 66 3.13 -12.25 -3.59
C GLN A 66 3.43 -10.83 -3.11
N PRO A 67 3.30 -9.81 -3.99
CA PRO A 67 3.35 -8.43 -3.54
C PRO A 67 2.19 -8.13 -2.58
N ASP A 68 2.27 -7.02 -1.87
CA ASP A 68 1.13 -6.50 -1.11
C ASP A 68 0.06 -5.97 -2.07
N VAL A 69 0.50 -5.29 -3.12
CA VAL A 69 -0.30 -4.94 -4.29
C VAL A 69 0.53 -5.16 -5.55
N GLY A 70 0.00 -5.92 -6.50
CA GLY A 70 0.69 -6.21 -7.76
C GLY A 70 -0.11 -5.76 -8.97
N ILE A 71 0.57 -5.31 -10.02
CA ILE A 71 -0.01 -5.16 -11.35
C ILE A 71 0.66 -6.22 -12.24
N GLN A 72 -0.10 -7.21 -12.66
CA GLN A 72 0.38 -8.25 -13.57
C GLN A 72 0.14 -7.86 -15.03
N ALA A 73 1.09 -8.20 -15.89
CA ALA A 73 0.93 -8.19 -17.33
C ALA A 73 0.19 -9.45 -17.81
N LEU A 74 -0.09 -9.51 -19.11
CA LEU A 74 -0.88 -10.60 -19.72
C LEU A 74 -0.15 -11.96 -19.74
N ASP A 75 1.16 -11.97 -19.57
CA ASP A 75 2.06 -13.13 -19.52
C ASP A 75 2.46 -13.48 -18.07
N ASP A 76 1.68 -13.02 -17.09
CA ASP A 76 1.83 -13.27 -15.65
C ASP A 76 3.09 -12.67 -15.00
N HIS A 77 3.92 -11.90 -15.73
CA HIS A 77 5.00 -11.13 -15.10
C HIS A 77 4.42 -9.96 -14.29
N TYR A 78 5.08 -9.62 -13.19
CA TYR A 78 4.70 -8.41 -12.44
C TYR A 78 5.33 -7.19 -13.09
N LYS A 79 4.48 -6.36 -13.69
CA LYS A 79 4.87 -5.03 -14.16
C LYS A 79 5.22 -4.15 -12.97
N THR A 80 4.32 -4.06 -11.99
CA THR A 80 4.54 -3.30 -10.75
C THR A 80 4.39 -4.22 -9.55
N TRP A 81 5.38 -4.20 -8.68
CA TRP A 81 5.38 -4.90 -7.40
C TRP A 81 5.42 -3.87 -6.27
N LEU A 82 4.37 -3.78 -5.46
CA LEU A 82 4.36 -2.93 -4.28
C LEU A 82 4.48 -3.78 -3.01
N SER A 83 5.48 -3.44 -2.19
CA SER A 83 5.63 -3.98 -0.84
C SER A 83 5.47 -2.86 0.19
N VAL A 84 4.96 -3.18 1.39
CA VAL A 84 4.67 -2.17 2.40
C VAL A 84 5.39 -2.37 3.72
N ALA A 85 5.39 -1.30 4.53
CA ALA A 85 6.01 -1.23 5.85
C ALA A 85 7.52 -1.53 5.76
N GLN A 86 7.98 -2.61 6.38
CA GLN A 86 9.39 -2.94 6.53
C GLN A 86 9.70 -4.30 5.86
N PRO A 87 9.63 -4.39 4.52
CA PRO A 87 9.83 -5.65 3.80
C PRO A 87 11.28 -6.15 3.91
N ASN A 88 11.47 -7.46 3.71
CA ASN A 88 12.81 -8.05 3.75
C ASN A 88 13.66 -7.57 2.55
N LEU A 89 14.77 -6.88 2.83
CA LEU A 89 15.62 -6.31 1.79
C LEU A 89 16.23 -7.33 0.83
N ASP A 90 16.64 -8.49 1.33
CA ASP A 90 17.26 -9.52 0.49
C ASP A 90 16.22 -10.15 -0.45
N GLN A 91 14.95 -10.17 -0.05
CA GLN A 91 13.83 -10.53 -0.92
C GLN A 91 13.57 -9.45 -1.97
N LEU A 92 13.53 -8.17 -1.57
CA LEU A 92 13.35 -7.05 -2.50
C LEU A 92 14.42 -7.03 -3.59
N PHE A 93 15.67 -7.33 -3.26
CA PHE A 93 16.77 -7.39 -4.22
C PHE A 93 16.59 -8.46 -5.30
N LYS A 94 15.89 -9.55 -4.97
CA LYS A 94 15.55 -10.60 -5.95
C LYS A 94 14.38 -10.15 -6.81
N ILE A 95 13.36 -9.56 -6.19
CA ILE A 95 12.16 -9.05 -6.86
C ILE A 95 12.53 -7.94 -7.84
N ALA A 96 13.37 -6.98 -7.45
CA ALA A 96 13.80 -5.87 -8.31
C ALA A 96 14.42 -6.31 -9.65
N LYS A 97 14.93 -7.55 -9.73
CA LYS A 97 15.50 -8.13 -10.97
C LYS A 97 14.48 -8.85 -11.85
N GLN A 98 13.24 -9.01 -11.37
CA GLN A 98 12.18 -9.83 -11.97
C GLN A 98 10.94 -9.02 -12.34
N VAL A 99 10.90 -7.74 -11.98
CA VAL A 99 9.75 -6.86 -12.17
C VAL A 99 10.18 -5.59 -12.90
N ASP A 100 9.26 -4.97 -13.64
CA ASP A 100 9.58 -3.74 -14.35
C ASP A 100 9.73 -2.56 -13.37
N GLU A 101 8.90 -2.54 -12.32
CA GLU A 101 8.85 -1.50 -11.31
C GLU A 101 8.65 -2.10 -9.91
N LEU A 102 9.52 -1.71 -8.97
CA LEU A 102 9.43 -2.06 -7.56
C LEU A 102 9.08 -0.81 -6.75
N LEU A 103 7.92 -0.82 -6.10
CA LEU A 103 7.48 0.23 -5.19
C LEU A 103 7.58 -0.25 -3.74
N ILE A 104 8.07 0.60 -2.86
CA ILE A 104 8.01 0.36 -1.42
C ILE A 104 7.26 1.51 -0.76
N LEU A 105 6.12 1.22 -0.13
CA LEU A 105 5.37 2.18 0.66
C LEU A 105 5.63 1.97 2.15
N THR A 106 6.32 2.91 2.79
CA THR A 106 6.71 2.82 4.20
C THR A 106 6.41 4.12 4.94
N THR A 107 6.51 4.08 6.26
CA THR A 107 6.46 5.28 7.08
C THR A 107 7.80 6.00 7.08
N SER A 108 7.73 7.33 7.04
CA SER A 108 8.90 8.21 7.08
C SER A 108 9.66 8.08 8.40
N ASN A 109 10.97 8.33 8.36
CA ASN A 109 11.86 8.26 9.53
C ASN A 109 11.91 6.89 10.24
N SER A 110 11.46 5.81 9.60
CA SER A 110 11.63 4.46 10.14
C SER A 110 13.10 4.03 10.11
N GLN A 111 13.51 3.23 11.11
CA GLN A 111 14.86 2.65 11.14
C GLN A 111 15.13 1.83 9.87
N TRP A 112 14.12 1.06 9.43
CA TRP A 112 14.19 0.27 8.20
C TRP A 112 14.52 1.14 6.99
N LEU A 113 13.81 2.27 6.81
CA LEU A 113 14.05 3.15 5.66
C LEU A 113 15.49 3.67 5.66
N THR A 114 16.00 4.12 6.82
CA THR A 114 17.36 4.64 6.96
C THR A 114 18.42 3.60 6.56
N GLU A 115 18.20 2.33 6.91
CA GLU A 115 19.09 1.21 6.58
C GLU A 115 18.95 0.73 5.12
N SER A 116 17.78 0.95 4.52
CA SER A 116 17.37 0.37 3.23
C SER A 116 17.57 1.30 2.05
N GLU A 117 17.43 2.61 2.24
CA GLU A 117 17.34 3.60 1.17
C GLU A 117 18.59 3.57 0.26
N SER A 118 19.79 3.62 0.85
CA SER A 118 21.06 3.59 0.10
C SER A 118 21.23 2.31 -0.73
N ARG A 119 20.67 1.20 -0.24
CA ARG A 119 20.70 -0.12 -0.87
C ARG A 119 19.69 -0.23 -2.01
N LEU A 120 18.50 0.33 -1.84
CA LEU A 120 17.44 0.32 -2.85
C LEU A 120 17.75 1.25 -4.02
N LYS A 121 18.43 2.38 -3.78
CA LYS A 121 18.95 3.28 -4.83
C LYS A 121 19.88 2.62 -5.85
N LEU A 122 20.41 1.42 -5.57
CA LEU A 122 21.20 0.64 -6.52
C LEU A 122 20.34 0.06 -7.67
N PHE A 123 19.03 -0.02 -7.50
CA PHE A 123 18.09 -0.52 -8.49
C PHE A 123 17.34 0.66 -9.12
N ALA A 124 17.57 0.89 -10.41
CA ALA A 124 16.98 2.02 -11.13
C ALA A 124 15.44 1.94 -11.26
N ASN A 125 14.87 0.76 -11.05
CA ASN A 125 13.43 0.50 -11.06
C ASN A 125 12.81 0.45 -9.66
N SER A 126 13.56 0.80 -8.61
CA SER A 126 13.05 0.83 -7.24
C SER A 126 12.69 2.26 -6.85
N HIS A 127 11.46 2.43 -6.35
CA HIS A 127 10.96 3.69 -5.83
C HIS A 127 10.44 3.53 -4.41
N ILE A 128 10.64 4.57 -3.60
CA ILE A 128 10.19 4.58 -2.21
C ILE A 128 9.13 5.66 -2.07
N ILE A 129 8.00 5.29 -1.47
CA ILE A 129 6.90 6.18 -1.13
C ILE A 129 6.88 6.28 0.39
N GLU A 130 7.06 7.49 0.89
CA GLU A 130 7.07 7.79 2.32
C GLU A 130 5.79 8.50 2.72
N ILE A 131 5.13 8.01 3.78
CA ILE A 131 4.05 8.73 4.45
C ILE A 131 4.35 8.92 5.93
N ASP A 132 3.84 10.00 6.53
CA ASP A 132 4.05 10.21 7.96
C ASP A 132 3.38 9.12 8.81
N GLN A 133 4.08 8.65 9.85
CA GLN A 133 3.59 7.60 10.75
C GLN A 133 2.25 7.99 11.40
N GLN A 134 2.06 9.27 11.73
CA GLN A 134 0.85 9.75 12.41
C GLN A 134 -0.41 9.49 11.58
N PHE A 135 -0.37 9.75 10.27
CA PHE A 135 -1.47 9.41 9.36
C PHE A 135 -1.87 7.93 9.44
N VAL A 136 -0.89 7.03 9.50
CA VAL A 136 -1.15 5.59 9.60
C VAL A 136 -1.73 5.23 10.96
N ASP A 137 -1.18 5.79 12.04
CA ASP A 137 -1.62 5.52 13.41
C ASP A 137 -3.06 6.00 13.65
N ASP A 138 -3.44 7.17 13.12
CA ASP A 138 -4.79 7.72 13.24
C ASP A 138 -5.81 6.79 12.56
N ILE A 139 -5.52 6.33 11.34
CA ILE A 139 -6.38 5.36 10.65
C ILE A 139 -6.47 4.05 11.44
N GLN A 140 -5.35 3.56 11.98
CA GLN A 140 -5.32 2.31 12.76
C GLN A 140 -6.24 2.36 13.98
N MET A 141 -6.28 3.50 14.69
CA MET A 141 -7.10 3.69 15.88
C MET A 141 -8.60 3.60 15.58
N ASP A 142 -9.02 4.09 14.42
CA ASP A 142 -10.44 4.20 14.05
C ASP A 142 -10.94 3.07 13.13
N LEU A 143 -10.09 2.07 12.83
CA LEU A 143 -10.41 0.97 11.92
C LEU A 143 -11.66 0.17 12.36
N THR A 144 -12.73 0.29 11.58
CA THR A 144 -13.93 -0.55 11.72
C THR A 144 -13.94 -1.70 10.71
N ARG A 145 -14.82 -2.70 10.88
CA ARG A 145 -14.96 -3.81 9.90
C ARG A 145 -15.57 -3.37 8.56
N SER A 146 -16.14 -2.17 8.49
CA SER A 146 -16.74 -1.61 7.28
C SER A 146 -16.00 -0.35 6.90
N LEU A 147 -15.08 -0.47 5.96
CA LEU A 147 -14.27 0.64 5.46
C LEU A 147 -15.05 1.33 4.34
N ASN A 148 -15.52 2.54 4.59
CA ASN A 148 -16.13 3.39 3.56
C ASN A 148 -15.27 4.65 3.49
N TRP A 149 -14.37 4.69 2.51
CA TRP A 149 -13.38 5.75 2.40
C TRP A 149 -13.59 6.56 1.13
N ASP A 150 -13.52 7.88 1.27
CA ASP A 150 -13.31 8.80 0.16
C ASP A 150 -11.83 9.21 0.21
N VAL A 151 -11.11 8.84 -0.84
CA VAL A 151 -9.65 8.98 -0.97
C VAL A 151 -9.34 10.00 -2.04
N ILE A 152 -8.52 11.00 -1.72
CA ILE A 152 -8.02 11.98 -2.68
C ILE A 152 -6.49 11.84 -2.71
N ILE A 153 -5.96 11.63 -3.91
CA ILE A 153 -4.52 11.51 -4.15
C ILE A 153 -4.11 12.71 -4.99
N ASP A 154 -3.29 13.59 -4.41
CA ASP A 154 -2.63 14.71 -5.08
C ASP A 154 -1.13 14.43 -5.20
N GLU A 155 -0.37 15.31 -5.86
CA GLU A 155 1.08 15.16 -6.07
C GLU A 155 1.86 15.06 -4.75
N ASN A 156 1.44 15.82 -3.74
CA ASN A 156 2.17 15.97 -2.47
C ASN A 156 1.33 15.63 -1.23
N SER A 157 0.12 15.12 -1.40
CA SER A 157 -0.70 14.68 -0.27
C SER A 157 -1.65 13.53 -0.63
N LEU A 158 -1.98 12.76 0.40
CA LEU A 158 -3.01 11.75 0.40
C LEU A 158 -4.00 12.09 1.52
N MET A 159 -5.27 12.19 1.17
CA MET A 159 -6.36 12.42 2.10
C MET A 159 -7.30 11.22 2.09
N ILE A 160 -7.66 10.72 3.26
CA ILE A 160 -8.65 9.66 3.46
C ILE A 160 -9.69 10.18 4.43
N SER A 161 -10.96 10.15 4.03
CA SER A 161 -12.06 10.51 4.92
C SER A 161 -13.12 9.41 4.96
N ASP A 162 -13.79 9.31 6.11
CA ASP A 162 -15.00 8.52 6.25
C ASP A 162 -16.16 9.41 6.74
N LYS A 163 -17.23 8.82 7.28
CA LYS A 163 -18.39 9.61 7.75
C LYS A 163 -18.11 10.50 8.97
N VAL A 164 -17.05 10.22 9.72
CA VAL A 164 -16.76 10.81 11.04
C VAL A 164 -15.37 11.44 11.08
N HIS A 165 -14.40 10.83 10.40
CA HIS A 165 -13.00 11.19 10.48
C HIS A 165 -12.44 11.62 9.14
N CYS A 166 -11.36 12.40 9.19
CA CYS A 166 -10.61 12.87 8.05
C CYS A 166 -9.13 12.85 8.41
N TYR A 167 -8.34 12.16 7.59
CA TYR A 167 -6.91 11.99 7.73
C TYR A 167 -6.24 12.58 6.49
N GLU A 168 -5.16 13.33 6.69
CA GLU A 168 -4.38 13.90 5.60
C GLU A 168 -2.90 13.77 5.95
N THR A 169 -2.12 13.27 5.01
CA THR A 169 -0.67 13.18 5.17
C THR A 169 -0.06 14.56 5.27
N LYS A 170 0.86 14.76 6.22
CA LYS A 170 1.74 15.93 6.28
C LYS A 170 3.00 15.75 5.45
N GLN A 171 3.38 14.49 5.22
CA GLN A 171 4.50 14.11 4.39
C GLN A 171 4.01 13.02 3.43
N PHE A 172 4.20 13.24 2.14
CA PHE A 172 3.91 12.26 1.08
C PHE A 172 4.94 12.44 -0.03
N ASP A 173 6.06 11.71 0.10
CA ASP A 173 7.21 11.85 -0.79
C ASP A 173 7.35 10.61 -1.67
N TRP A 174 7.68 10.83 -2.94
CA TRP A 174 7.94 9.80 -3.93
C TRP A 174 9.39 9.93 -4.39
N HIS A 175 10.22 8.93 -4.08
CA HIS A 175 11.66 8.88 -4.36
C HIS A 175 12.01 7.86 -5.44
#